data_AF-A0A2W5MCC6-F1
#
_entry.id   AF-A0A2W5MCC6-F1
#
_cell.length_a   1.000
_cell.length_b   1.000
_cell.length_c   1.000
_cell.angle_alpha   90.00
_cell.angle_beta   90.00
_cell.angle_gamma   90.00
#
_symmetry.space_group_name_H-M   'P 1'
#
loop_
_entity.id
_entity.type
_entity.pdbx_description
1 polymer ?
#
loop_
_entity_poly.entity_id
_entity_poly.type
_entity_poly.pdbx_seq_one_letter_code
_entity_poly.pdbx_strand_id
1 'polypeptide(L)'
;MRGFARAFLAAATVALSVSGAAAQSPDLRAAERAFFSLSTKERYELPLLLIANGNYNGMSTGDFGPRLFRAIREYQASIGATQTGYLSSDQFARLRVAGYTAISGWGFVEVQHPLTNAKLNVPLKAAPQRQHTKRGYAFEAYDGTVSVDFSFFSASESSLELLYARLGSA
;
A
#
# COMPACT_ATOMS: atom_id res chain seq x y z
N MET A 1 53.79 -60.90 -3.16
CA MET A 1 52.43 -61.49 -3.12
C MET A 1 51.46 -60.44 -2.60
N ARG A 2 50.50 -60.05 -3.46
CA ARG A 2 49.14 -59.55 -3.17
C ARG A 2 48.94 -58.47 -2.10
N GLY A 3 48.58 -57.26 -2.54
CA GLY A 3 47.92 -56.23 -1.72
C GLY A 3 47.09 -55.31 -2.60
N PHE A 4 45.78 -55.53 -2.59
CA PHE A 4 44.78 -55.03 -3.54
C PHE A 4 44.52 -53.52 -3.46
N ALA A 5 44.42 -52.88 -4.64
CA ALA A 5 43.87 -51.54 -4.80
C ALA A 5 42.38 -51.54 -4.40
N ARG A 6 42.02 -50.72 -3.41
CA ARG A 6 40.62 -50.48 -3.03
C ARG A 6 40.10 -49.29 -3.82
N ALA A 7 39.31 -49.59 -4.85
CA ALA A 7 38.45 -48.63 -5.52
C ALA A 7 37.37 -48.16 -4.53
N PHE A 8 37.33 -46.87 -4.22
CA PHE A 8 36.22 -46.26 -3.50
C PHE A 8 35.13 -45.91 -4.51
N LEU A 9 34.02 -46.64 -4.46
CA LEU A 9 32.79 -46.29 -5.15
C LEU A 9 32.14 -45.14 -4.38
N ALA A 10 32.25 -43.91 -4.88
CA ALA A 10 31.52 -42.77 -4.35
C ALA A 10 30.06 -42.85 -4.81
N ALA A 11 29.17 -43.27 -3.90
CA ALA A 11 27.74 -43.17 -4.11
C ALA A 11 27.31 -41.71 -3.93
N ALA A 12 27.18 -40.98 -5.03
CA ALA A 12 26.63 -39.63 -5.04
C ALA A 12 25.11 -39.72 -4.79
N THR A 13 24.69 -39.33 -3.59
CA THR A 13 23.28 -39.14 -3.26
C THR A 13 22.82 -37.83 -3.90
N VAL A 14 22.00 -37.91 -4.94
CA VAL A 14 21.32 -36.74 -5.50
C VAL A 14 20.20 -36.36 -4.52
N ALA A 15 20.47 -35.39 -3.67
CA ALA A 15 19.41 -34.72 -2.91
C ALA A 15 18.61 -33.85 -3.89
N LEU A 16 17.41 -34.30 -4.27
CA LEU A 16 16.44 -33.45 -4.97
C LEU A 16 16.07 -32.28 -4.07
N SER A 17 16.63 -31.12 -4.38
CA SER A 17 16.18 -29.85 -3.82
C SER A 17 14.81 -29.55 -4.42
N VAL A 18 13.73 -29.87 -3.71
CA VAL A 18 12.42 -29.31 -4.01
C VAL A 18 12.54 -27.81 -3.72
N SER A 19 12.71 -27.02 -4.78
CA SER A 19 12.57 -25.57 -4.73
C SER A 19 11.14 -25.26 -4.27
N GLY A 20 10.99 -25.08 -2.97
CA GLY A 20 9.73 -24.66 -2.36
C GLY A 20 9.42 -23.24 -2.81
N ALA A 21 8.56 -23.10 -3.81
CA ALA A 21 7.63 -21.98 -3.79
C ALA A 21 6.91 -22.08 -2.43
N ALA A 22 7.32 -21.24 -1.48
CA ALA A 22 6.91 -21.34 -0.09
C ALA A 22 5.38 -21.44 -0.02
N ALA A 23 4.87 -22.62 0.38
CA ALA A 23 3.45 -22.84 0.50
C ALA A 23 2.90 -21.80 1.50
N GLN A 24 2.03 -20.92 1.00
CA GLN A 24 1.38 -19.91 1.84
C GLN A 24 0.67 -20.58 3.01
N SER A 25 0.75 -19.98 4.21
CA SER A 25 0.14 -20.56 5.41
C SER A 25 -1.36 -20.81 5.19
N PRO A 26 -1.96 -21.83 5.83
CA PRO A 26 -3.39 -22.09 5.71
C PRO A 26 -4.26 -20.85 5.99
N ASP A 27 -3.88 -20.05 6.99
CA ASP A 27 -4.54 -18.80 7.36
C ASP A 27 -4.49 -17.76 6.23
N LEU A 28 -3.32 -17.57 5.60
CA LEU A 28 -3.16 -16.62 4.50
C LEU A 28 -4.05 -17.03 3.31
N ARG A 29 -4.08 -18.33 2.98
CA ARG A 29 -4.94 -18.86 1.90
C ARG A 29 -6.43 -18.72 2.23
N ALA A 30 -6.83 -18.90 3.48
CA ALA A 30 -8.21 -18.69 3.91
C ALA A 30 -8.62 -17.22 3.81
N ALA A 31 -7.74 -16.32 4.25
CA ALA A 31 -7.95 -14.89 4.16
C ALA A 31 -8.01 -14.39 2.71
N GLU A 32 -7.16 -14.94 1.83
CA GLU A 32 -7.19 -14.65 0.40
C GLU A 32 -8.54 -15.03 -0.24
N ARG A 33 -9.04 -16.24 0.03
CA ARG A 33 -10.37 -16.65 -0.43
C ARG A 33 -11.48 -15.74 0.11
N ALA A 34 -11.42 -15.38 1.38
CA ALA A 34 -12.39 -14.47 1.98
C ALA A 34 -12.34 -13.08 1.31
N PHE A 35 -11.15 -12.54 1.04
CA PHE A 35 -10.99 -11.27 0.35
C PHE A 35 -11.54 -11.31 -1.08
N PHE A 36 -11.27 -12.36 -1.85
CA PHE A 36 -11.79 -12.51 -3.20
C PHE A 36 -13.29 -12.87 -3.27
N SER A 37 -13.93 -13.16 -2.13
CA SER A 37 -15.40 -13.25 -2.04
C SER A 37 -16.09 -11.89 -1.92
N LEU A 38 -15.34 -10.81 -1.62
CA LEU A 38 -15.86 -9.45 -1.56
C LEU A 38 -16.19 -8.93 -2.96
N SER A 39 -17.10 -7.94 -3.03
CA SER A 39 -17.34 -7.23 -4.29
C SER A 39 -16.08 -6.50 -4.76
N THR A 40 -15.97 -6.22 -6.06
CA THR A 40 -14.84 -5.43 -6.59
C THR A 40 -14.71 -4.08 -5.87
N LYS A 41 -15.81 -3.38 -5.59
CA LYS A 41 -15.79 -2.14 -4.81
C LYS A 41 -15.14 -2.35 -3.44
N GLU A 42 -15.51 -3.41 -2.74
CA GLU A 42 -14.99 -3.71 -1.40
C GLU A 42 -13.51 -4.09 -1.39
N ARG A 43 -13.02 -4.74 -2.45
CA ARG A 43 -11.60 -5.06 -2.61
C ARG A 43 -10.73 -3.80 -2.73
N TYR A 44 -11.27 -2.69 -3.26
CA TYR A 44 -10.60 -1.39 -3.25
C TYR A 44 -10.88 -0.58 -1.97
N GLU A 45 -12.07 -0.73 -1.41
CA GLU A 45 -12.48 0.02 -0.21
C GLU A 45 -11.72 -0.44 1.03
N LEU A 46 -11.57 -1.75 1.27
CA LEU A 46 -10.93 -2.27 2.47
C LEU A 46 -9.49 -1.76 2.65
N PRO A 47 -8.58 -1.90 1.66
CA PRO A 47 -7.21 -1.41 1.83
C PRO A 47 -7.16 0.12 1.94
N LEU A 48 -8.04 0.83 1.23
CA LEU A 48 -8.15 2.30 1.33
C LEU A 48 -8.50 2.75 2.75
N LEU A 49 -9.45 2.09 3.39
CA LEU A 49 -9.85 2.42 4.75
C LEU A 49 -8.76 2.05 5.77
N LEU A 50 -8.03 0.96 5.54
CA LEU A 50 -6.86 0.62 6.36
C LEU A 50 -5.73 1.65 6.21
N ILE A 51 -5.51 2.20 5.00
CA ILE A 51 -4.57 3.30 4.77
C ILE A 51 -5.03 4.54 5.55
N ALA A 52 -6.31 4.91 5.40
CA ALA A 52 -6.87 6.06 6.09
C ALA A 52 -6.79 5.96 7.63
N ASN A 53 -6.88 4.75 8.16
CA ASN A 53 -6.76 4.46 9.59
C ASN A 53 -5.31 4.19 10.05
N GLY A 54 -4.32 4.32 9.16
CA GLY A 54 -2.90 4.13 9.48
C GLY A 54 -2.47 2.67 9.71
N ASN A 55 -3.30 1.69 9.36
CA ASN A 55 -2.99 0.26 9.51
C ASN A 55 -2.35 -0.37 8.27
N TYR A 56 -2.30 0.35 7.14
CA TYR A 56 -1.74 -0.20 5.90
C TYR A 56 -0.93 0.83 5.13
N ASN A 57 0.35 0.52 4.91
CA ASN A 57 1.29 1.35 4.13
C ASN A 57 1.49 0.78 2.70
N GLY A 58 0.44 0.20 2.13
CA GLY A 58 0.45 -0.32 0.76
C GLY A 58 -0.51 0.45 -0.14
N MET A 59 -0.71 -0.06 -1.36
CA MET A 59 -1.67 0.52 -2.31
C MET A 59 -2.98 -0.25 -2.28
N SER A 60 -4.07 0.45 -2.59
CA SER A 60 -5.37 -0.19 -2.85
C SER A 60 -5.46 -0.57 -4.33
N THR A 61 -5.02 -1.79 -4.67
CA THR A 61 -5.02 -2.31 -6.06
C THR A 61 -6.16 -3.28 -6.34
N GLY A 62 -6.94 -3.68 -5.33
CA GLY A 62 -7.95 -4.74 -5.45
C GLY A 62 -7.37 -6.16 -5.40
N ASP A 63 -6.06 -6.29 -5.17
CA ASP A 63 -5.35 -7.56 -4.97
C ASP A 63 -5.15 -7.87 -3.48
N PHE A 64 -4.81 -9.13 -3.22
CA PHE A 64 -4.50 -9.62 -1.88
C PHE A 64 -3.07 -10.12 -1.79
N GLY A 65 -2.44 -9.93 -0.64
CA GLY A 65 -1.11 -10.47 -0.40
C GLY A 65 -0.68 -10.37 1.06
N PRO A 66 0.53 -10.88 1.40
CA PRO A 66 0.99 -10.97 2.78
C PRO A 66 0.99 -9.64 3.55
N ARG A 67 1.24 -8.52 2.86
CA ARG A 67 1.21 -7.17 3.48
C ARG A 67 -0.21 -6.77 3.90
N LEU A 68 -1.20 -7.01 3.04
CA LEU A 68 -2.60 -6.71 3.37
C LEU A 68 -3.14 -7.66 4.44
N PHE A 69 -2.78 -8.95 4.38
CA PHE A 69 -3.10 -9.91 5.44
C PHE A 69 -2.61 -9.44 6.82
N ARG A 70 -1.35 -8.99 6.91
CA ARG A 70 -0.79 -8.45 8.15
C ARG A 70 -1.53 -7.20 8.62
N ALA A 71 -1.82 -6.25 7.72
CA ALA A 71 -2.56 -5.04 8.05
C ALA A 71 -3.97 -5.34 8.60
N ILE A 72 -4.67 -6.32 8.04
CA ILE A 72 -5.97 -6.76 8.56
C ILE A 72 -5.83 -7.32 9.98
N ARG A 73 -4.79 -8.13 10.24
CA ARG A 73 -4.52 -8.67 11.58
C ARG A 73 -4.16 -7.58 12.59
N GLU A 74 -3.37 -6.59 12.18
CA GLU A 74 -3.02 -5.43 13.02
C GLU A 74 -4.28 -4.60 13.36
N TYR A 75 -5.15 -4.37 12.39
CA TYR A 75 -6.45 -3.73 12.64
C TYR A 75 -7.31 -4.55 13.59
N GLN A 76 -7.42 -5.87 13.39
CA GLN A 76 -8.16 -6.76 14.31
C GLN A 76 -7.60 -6.70 15.73
N ALA A 77 -6.28 -6.71 15.89
CA ALA A 77 -5.63 -6.53 17.18
C ALA A 77 -5.98 -5.18 17.82
N SER A 78 -5.98 -4.09 17.03
CA SER A 78 -6.30 -2.74 17.52
C SER A 78 -7.72 -2.59 18.06
N ILE A 79 -8.66 -3.42 17.60
CA ILE A 79 -10.05 -3.46 18.09
C ILE A 79 -10.32 -4.61 19.08
N GLY A 80 -9.26 -5.28 19.57
CA GLY A 80 -9.36 -6.38 20.53
C GLY A 80 -9.95 -7.68 19.97
N ALA A 81 -9.95 -7.86 18.65
CA ALA A 81 -10.48 -9.04 17.99
C ALA A 81 -9.40 -10.10 17.70
N THR A 82 -9.84 -11.35 17.50
CA THR A 82 -8.97 -12.43 17.01
C THR A 82 -8.40 -12.07 15.64
N GLN A 83 -7.09 -12.23 15.48
CA GLN A 83 -6.34 -11.87 14.28
C GLN A 83 -6.46 -12.94 13.17
N THR A 84 -7.66 -13.14 12.64
CA THR A 84 -7.94 -14.12 11.58
C THR A 84 -7.36 -13.71 10.21
N GLY A 85 -7.10 -12.42 10.00
CA GLY A 85 -6.58 -11.87 8.74
C GLY A 85 -7.62 -11.66 7.64
N TYR A 86 -8.90 -11.86 7.94
CA TYR A 86 -10.05 -11.44 7.13
C TYR A 86 -11.12 -10.83 8.03
N LEU A 87 -11.83 -9.82 7.54
CA LEU A 87 -12.83 -9.12 8.34
C LEU A 87 -14.19 -9.80 8.27
N SER A 88 -14.86 -9.92 9.41
CA SER A 88 -16.31 -10.15 9.44
C SER A 88 -17.06 -8.89 9.00
N SER A 89 -18.35 -9.04 8.65
CA SER A 89 -19.21 -7.90 8.25
C SER A 89 -19.20 -6.78 9.28
N ASP A 90 -19.27 -7.12 10.58
CA ASP A 90 -19.24 -6.15 11.68
C ASP A 90 -17.89 -5.44 11.80
N GLN A 91 -16.78 -6.19 11.67
CA GLN A 91 -15.44 -5.61 11.71
C GLN A 91 -15.21 -4.66 10.52
N PHE A 92 -15.73 -5.01 9.35
CA PHE A 92 -15.64 -4.16 8.16
C PHE A 92 -16.55 -2.92 8.28
N ALA A 93 -17.73 -3.04 8.88
CA ALA A 93 -18.58 -1.89 9.20
C ALA A 93 -17.89 -0.93 10.18
N ARG A 94 -17.23 -1.44 11.22
CA ARG A 94 -16.42 -0.61 12.13
C ARG A 94 -15.25 0.08 11.40
N LEU A 95 -14.59 -0.62 10.48
CA LEU A 95 -13.51 -0.06 9.67
C LEU A 95 -14.02 1.06 8.76
N ARG A 96 -15.21 0.91 8.17
CA ARG A 96 -15.86 1.96 7.38
C ARG A 96 -16.09 3.21 8.22
N VAL A 97 -16.64 3.08 9.42
CA VAL A 97 -16.85 4.23 10.31
C VAL A 97 -15.51 4.92 10.62
N ALA A 98 -14.49 4.17 11.03
CA ALA A 98 -13.18 4.73 11.37
C ALA A 98 -12.50 5.39 10.15
N GLY A 99 -12.39 4.66 9.05
CA GLY A 99 -11.70 5.12 7.85
C GLY A 99 -12.39 6.30 7.17
N TYR A 100 -13.72 6.30 7.05
CA TYR A 100 -14.43 7.47 6.50
C TYR A 100 -14.41 8.67 7.44
N THR A 101 -14.40 8.46 8.76
CA THR A 101 -14.16 9.55 9.71
C THR A 101 -12.79 10.17 9.48
N ALA A 102 -11.73 9.37 9.35
CA ALA A 102 -10.38 9.85 9.04
C ALA A 102 -10.32 10.63 7.72
N ILE A 103 -10.87 10.07 6.63
CA ILE A 103 -10.92 10.71 5.30
C ILE A 103 -11.67 12.05 5.37
N SER A 104 -12.82 12.09 6.04
CA SER A 104 -13.60 13.32 6.20
C SER A 104 -12.87 14.38 7.03
N GLY A 105 -12.05 13.93 8.00
CA GLY A 105 -11.20 14.77 8.83
C GLY A 105 -10.12 15.51 8.03
N TRP A 106 -9.62 14.92 6.95
CA TRP A 106 -8.63 15.56 6.07
C TRP A 106 -9.19 16.74 5.25
N GLY A 107 -10.51 16.80 5.07
CA GLY A 107 -11.18 17.95 4.46
C GLY A 107 -10.75 18.19 3.01
N PHE A 108 -10.86 17.17 2.16
CA PHE A 108 -10.58 17.31 0.74
C PHE A 108 -11.46 18.36 0.08
N VAL A 109 -10.83 19.26 -0.67
CA VAL A 109 -11.47 20.26 -1.51
C VAL A 109 -10.87 20.18 -2.90
N GLU A 110 -11.72 20.18 -3.93
CA GLU A 110 -11.25 20.28 -5.31
C GLU A 110 -10.66 21.67 -5.56
N VAL A 111 -9.37 21.72 -5.86
CA VAL A 111 -8.64 22.93 -6.24
C VAL A 111 -8.34 22.86 -7.73
N GLN A 112 -8.66 23.93 -8.45
CA GLN A 112 -8.24 24.12 -9.83
C GLN A 112 -6.85 24.77 -9.87
N HIS A 113 -5.97 24.24 -10.71
CA HIS A 113 -4.64 24.80 -10.94
C HIS A 113 -4.74 26.22 -11.51
N PRO A 114 -3.84 27.16 -11.17
CA PRO A 114 -3.97 28.55 -11.62
C PRO A 114 -3.46 28.76 -13.05
N LEU A 115 -2.54 27.90 -13.53
CA LEU A 115 -1.94 27.99 -14.87
C LEU A 115 -2.57 27.04 -15.89
N THR A 116 -3.41 26.11 -15.44
CA THR A 116 -4.00 25.06 -16.28
C THR A 116 -5.44 24.80 -15.81
N ASN A 117 -6.23 24.03 -16.57
CA ASN A 117 -7.56 23.60 -16.12
C ASN A 117 -7.54 22.30 -15.31
N ALA A 118 -6.37 21.86 -14.85
CA ALA A 118 -6.25 20.65 -14.04
C ALA A 118 -6.89 20.84 -12.66
N LYS A 119 -7.43 19.75 -12.11
CA LYS A 119 -8.11 19.73 -10.81
C LYS A 119 -7.45 18.68 -9.91
N LEU A 120 -7.31 19.01 -8.64
CA LEU A 120 -6.76 18.12 -7.61
C LEU A 120 -7.59 18.23 -6.33
N ASN A 121 -7.93 17.10 -5.72
CA ASN A 121 -8.52 17.09 -4.38
C ASN A 121 -7.42 17.25 -3.34
N VAL A 122 -7.38 18.40 -2.67
CA VAL A 122 -6.34 18.77 -1.69
C VAL A 122 -6.91 18.64 -0.27
N PRO A 123 -6.23 17.99 0.68
CA PRO A 123 -6.70 17.81 2.05
C PRO A 123 -6.47 19.09 2.87
N LEU A 124 -7.29 20.12 2.66
CA LEU A 124 -7.06 21.46 3.22
C LEU A 124 -7.17 21.55 4.74
N LYS A 125 -7.79 20.56 5.43
CA LYS A 125 -7.72 20.50 6.89
C LYS A 125 -6.39 19.93 7.39
N ALA A 126 -5.74 19.05 6.61
CA ALA A 126 -4.42 18.51 6.95
C ALA A 126 -3.29 19.45 6.51
N ALA A 127 -3.42 20.11 5.36
CA ALA A 127 -2.44 21.05 4.81
C ALA A 127 -3.09 22.41 4.48
N PRO A 128 -3.43 23.23 5.49
CA PRO A 128 -4.17 24.48 5.30
C PRO A 128 -3.33 25.62 4.72
N GLN A 129 -2.00 25.58 4.79
CA GLN A 129 -1.14 26.69 4.38
C GLN A 129 -0.96 26.71 2.86
N ARG A 130 -1.89 27.37 2.16
CA ARG A 130 -1.80 27.58 0.70
C ARG A 130 -0.85 28.73 0.36
N GLN A 131 0.09 28.46 -0.52
CA GLN A 131 1.04 29.42 -1.08
C GLN A 131 0.96 29.40 -2.61
N HIS A 132 1.03 30.58 -3.24
CA HIS A 132 1.22 30.68 -4.69
C HIS A 132 2.69 30.45 -5.03
N THR A 133 2.95 29.60 -6.02
CA THR A 133 4.29 29.39 -6.56
C THR A 133 4.34 29.88 -8.01
N LYS A 134 5.55 29.97 -8.57
CA LYS A 134 5.71 30.23 -10.01
C LYS A 134 5.07 29.13 -10.89
N ARG A 135 4.85 27.94 -10.33
CA ARG A 135 4.38 26.74 -11.05
C ARG A 135 2.93 26.38 -10.75
N GLY A 136 2.30 26.98 -9.74
CA GLY A 136 0.98 26.58 -9.27
C GLY A 136 0.74 26.92 -7.80
N TYR A 137 0.36 25.91 -7.03
CA TYR A 137 0.12 26.02 -5.59
C TYR A 137 0.99 25.06 -4.79
N ALA A 138 1.40 25.48 -3.60
CA ALA A 138 1.91 24.60 -2.56
C ALA A 138 0.98 24.66 -1.35
N PHE A 139 0.77 23.53 -0.68
CA PHE A 139 -0.03 23.41 0.53
C PHE A 139 0.79 22.70 1.61
N GLU A 140 0.81 23.24 2.82
CA GLU A 140 1.57 22.64 3.92
C GLU A 140 0.77 22.57 5.21
N ALA A 141 1.05 21.56 6.03
CA ALA A 141 0.66 21.50 7.42
C ALA A 141 1.48 22.51 8.24
N TYR A 142 0.92 23.06 9.32
CA TYR A 142 1.64 23.99 10.20
C TYR A 142 2.89 23.38 10.83
N ASP A 143 2.87 22.06 11.07
CA ASP A 143 3.97 21.30 11.67
C ASP A 143 4.90 20.64 10.62
N GLY A 144 4.67 20.90 9.33
CA GLY A 144 5.44 20.34 8.23
C GLY A 144 5.24 18.85 7.98
N THR A 145 4.27 18.20 8.64
CA THR A 145 4.03 16.75 8.50
C THR A 145 3.39 16.35 7.17
N VAL A 146 2.70 17.29 6.51
CA VAL A 146 2.05 17.09 5.22
C VAL A 146 2.45 18.23 4.29
N SER A 147 2.87 17.90 3.07
CA SER A 147 3.08 18.85 1.98
C SER A 147 2.44 18.32 0.70
N VAL A 148 1.77 19.21 -0.03
CA VAL A 148 1.19 18.94 -1.35
C VAL A 148 1.68 20.00 -2.31
N ASP A 149 2.45 19.60 -3.31
CA ASP A 149 2.85 20.46 -4.42
C ASP A 149 1.94 20.20 -5.62
N PHE A 150 1.20 21.22 -6.05
CA PHE A 150 0.40 21.20 -7.27
C PHE A 150 1.05 22.11 -8.30
N SER A 151 2.09 21.56 -8.95
CA SER A 151 2.94 22.24 -9.92
C SER A 151 2.67 21.79 -11.36
N PHE A 152 2.77 22.75 -12.28
CA PHE A 152 2.83 22.51 -13.71
C PHE A 152 4.24 22.72 -14.27
N PHE A 153 4.66 21.82 -15.16
CA PHE A 153 5.89 21.92 -15.93
C PHE A 153 5.53 21.90 -17.41
N SER A 154 5.99 22.92 -18.14
CA SER A 154 5.78 22.97 -19.59
C SER A 154 6.69 21.97 -20.30
N ALA A 155 6.26 21.48 -21.47
CA ALA A 155 7.07 20.55 -22.27
C ALA A 155 8.42 21.16 -22.72
N SER A 156 8.50 22.48 -22.86
CA SER A 156 9.76 23.20 -23.15
C SER A 156 10.73 23.24 -21.96
N GLU A 157 10.23 23.01 -20.75
CA GLU A 157 11.03 23.11 -19.54
C GLU A 157 11.51 21.74 -19.05
N SER A 158 10.64 20.72 -19.07
CA SER A 158 11.00 19.36 -18.66
C SER A 158 10.10 18.32 -19.32
N SER A 159 10.67 17.15 -19.58
CA SER A 159 9.89 15.96 -19.95
C SER A 159 9.37 15.25 -18.70
N LEU A 160 8.34 14.42 -18.86
CA LEU A 160 7.79 13.57 -17.80
C LEU A 160 8.85 12.60 -17.25
N GLU A 161 9.70 12.05 -18.13
CA GLU A 161 10.79 11.14 -17.77
C GLU A 161 11.80 11.82 -16.83
N LEU A 162 12.22 13.05 -17.15
CA LEU A 162 13.13 13.82 -16.31
C LEU A 162 12.50 14.19 -14.96
N LEU A 163 11.20 14.49 -14.93
CA LEU A 163 10.47 14.74 -13.68
C LEU A 163 10.43 13.49 -12.79
N TYR A 164 10.11 12.33 -13.35
CA TYR A 164 10.11 11.06 -12.62
C TYR A 164 11.50 10.70 -12.09
N ALA A 165 12.54 10.84 -12.92
CA ALA A 165 13.92 10.56 -12.51
C ALA A 165 14.34 11.44 -11.32
N ARG A 166 13.93 12.71 -11.31
CA ARG A 166 14.21 13.63 -10.20
C ARG A 166 13.49 13.21 -8.91
N LEU A 167 12.21 12.89 -8.99
CA LEU A 167 11.40 12.49 -7.83
C LEU A 167 11.82 11.14 -7.25
N GLY A 168 12.33 10.22 -8.07
CA GLY A 168 12.84 8.92 -7.60
C GLY A 168 14.23 8.97 -6.95
N SER A 169 14.90 10.14 -6.97
CA SER A 169 16.25 10.34 -6.43
C SER A 169 16.30 11.12 -5.11
N ALA A 170 15.14 11.58 -4.62
CA ALA A 170 14.96 12.29 -3.35
C ALA A 170 14.52 11.32 -2.25
#